data_AF-A0A856M902-F1
#
_entry.id   AF-A0A856M902-F1
#
_cell.length_a   1.000
_cell.length_b   1.000
_cell.length_c   1.000
_cell.angle_alpha   90.00
_cell.angle_beta   90.00
_cell.angle_gamma   90.00
#
_symmetry.space_group_name_H-M   'P 1'
#
loop_
_entity.id
_entity.type
_entity.pdbx_description
1 polymer ?
#
loop_
_entity_poly.entity_id
_entity_poly.type
_entity_poly.pdbx_seq_one_letter_code
_entity_poly.pdbx_strand_id
1 'polypeptide(L)'
;MQGKKRDFQAIGLSVSLFAASTIGLLVSHTAVQAQKPVPKPTVATVKSMSNGDLMCYVNLVDEKGKQYNSVGASPEICAKEKRFLNKKVQLSYSQASVNDCQSAEPCGKSRIETLITKMQIIR
;
A
#
# COMPACT_ATOMS: atom_id res chain seq x y z
N MET A 1 -8.68 12.06 -56.50
CA MET A 1 -8.52 13.38 -57.15
C MET A 1 -9.53 14.34 -56.53
N GLN A 2 -9.06 15.52 -56.14
CA GLN A 2 -9.82 16.49 -55.33
C GLN A 2 -10.93 17.16 -56.15
N GLY A 3 -12.11 17.31 -55.55
CA GLY A 3 -13.27 18.01 -56.12
C GLY A 3 -13.92 18.91 -55.09
N LYS A 4 -13.61 20.20 -55.19
CA LYS A 4 -14.01 21.35 -54.36
C LYS A 4 -15.49 21.71 -54.49
N LYS A 5 -16.17 22.02 -53.39
CA LYS A 5 -17.30 22.98 -53.35
C LYS A 5 -17.26 23.82 -52.06
N ARG A 6 -17.38 25.14 -52.25
CA ARG A 6 -17.50 26.21 -51.25
C ARG A 6 -18.96 26.67 -51.29
N ASP A 7 -19.56 26.90 -50.12
CA ASP A 7 -20.72 27.79 -49.86
C ASP A 7 -20.63 28.08 -48.34
N PHE A 8 -20.24 29.25 -47.82
CA PHE A 8 -20.85 30.59 -47.77
C PHE A 8 -22.20 30.65 -47.02
N GLN A 9 -22.31 31.65 -46.12
CA GLN A 9 -23.45 32.06 -45.26
C GLN A 9 -23.76 31.18 -44.03
N ALA A 10 -24.10 31.69 -42.85
CA ALA A 10 -24.45 33.04 -42.42
C ALA A 10 -24.16 33.22 -40.91
N ILE A 11 -23.92 34.47 -40.52
CA ILE A 11 -23.78 34.95 -39.16
C ILE A 11 -25.15 34.83 -38.47
N GLY A 12 -25.28 33.92 -37.51
CA GLY A 12 -26.42 33.86 -36.59
C GLY A 12 -25.96 34.23 -35.19
N LEU A 13 -26.14 35.49 -34.81
CA LEU A 13 -26.07 35.94 -33.42
C LEU A 13 -27.15 35.23 -32.61
N SER A 14 -26.78 34.21 -31.84
CA SER A 14 -27.58 33.74 -30.71
C SER A 14 -26.85 34.11 -29.43
N VAL A 15 -27.30 35.19 -28.81
CA VAL A 15 -26.87 35.63 -27.49
C VAL A 15 -27.56 34.73 -26.48
N SER A 16 -26.87 33.67 -26.04
CA SER A 16 -27.29 32.92 -24.85
C SER A 16 -26.64 33.57 -23.63
N LEU A 17 -27.44 34.30 -22.87
CA LEU A 17 -27.11 34.78 -21.52
C LEU A 17 -26.82 33.57 -20.63
N PHE A 18 -25.53 33.26 -20.41
CA PHE A 18 -25.13 32.32 -19.37
C PHE A 18 -25.32 33.00 -18.02
N ALA A 19 -26.49 32.78 -17.43
CA ALA A 19 -26.83 33.23 -16.09
C ALA A 19 -25.91 32.55 -15.05
N ALA A 20 -25.26 33.41 -14.25
CA ALA A 20 -24.66 33.24 -12.93
C ALA A 20 -24.16 31.85 -12.50
N SER A 21 -22.84 31.78 -12.31
CA SER A 21 -22.11 30.81 -11.51
C SER A 21 -22.81 30.45 -10.20
N THR A 22 -23.14 29.17 -10.04
CA THR A 22 -23.01 28.49 -8.74
C THR A 22 -21.95 27.41 -8.92
N ILE A 23 -20.70 27.77 -8.58
CA ILE A 23 -19.65 26.76 -8.41
C ILE A 23 -20.05 25.95 -7.19
N GLY A 24 -20.82 24.88 -7.42
CA GLY A 24 -21.07 23.86 -6.42
C GLY A 24 -19.73 23.20 -6.11
N LEU A 25 -19.13 23.56 -4.98
CA LEU A 25 -18.01 22.85 -4.39
C LEU A 25 -18.49 21.44 -4.00
N LEU A 26 -18.47 20.52 -4.96
CA LEU A 26 -18.54 19.09 -4.68
C LEU A 26 -17.21 18.70 -4.05
N VAL A 27 -17.08 18.90 -2.74
CA VAL A 27 -16.02 18.29 -1.96
C VAL A 27 -16.26 16.79 -2.06
N SER A 28 -15.46 16.11 -2.88
CA SER A 28 -15.47 14.65 -2.98
C SER A 28 -15.04 14.09 -1.62
N HIS A 29 -16.00 13.89 -0.72
CA HIS A 29 -15.79 13.11 0.49
C HIS A 29 -15.60 11.67 0.04
N THR A 30 -14.35 11.25 -0.15
CA THR A 30 -14.03 9.82 -0.23
C THR A 30 -14.46 9.20 1.10
N ALA A 31 -15.61 8.54 1.10
CA ALA A 31 -16.03 7.73 2.22
C ALA A 31 -14.94 6.71 2.49
N VAL A 32 -14.30 6.79 3.66
CA VAL A 32 -13.33 5.79 4.13
C VAL A 32 -14.12 4.51 4.39
N GLN A 33 -14.27 3.68 3.37
CA GLN A 33 -14.83 2.34 3.52
C GLN A 33 -13.85 1.50 4.34
N ALA A 34 -14.31 0.97 5.47
CA ALA A 34 -13.54 0.06 6.30
C ALA A 34 -13.08 -1.14 5.45
N GLN A 35 -11.78 -1.22 5.18
CA GLN A 35 -11.19 -2.33 4.45
C GLN A 35 -11.12 -3.55 5.37
N LYS A 36 -11.65 -4.69 4.92
CA LYS A 36 -11.52 -5.95 5.67
C LYS A 36 -10.02 -6.30 5.82
N PRO A 37 -9.55 -6.69 7.02
CA PRO A 37 -8.17 -7.09 7.22
C PRO A 37 -7.77 -8.21 6.26
N VAL A 38 -6.66 -8.03 5.54
CA VAL A 38 -6.12 -9.08 4.68
C VAL A 38 -5.50 -10.16 5.56
N PRO A 39 -5.93 -11.43 5.46
CA PRO A 39 -5.33 -12.52 6.24
C PRO A 39 -3.84 -12.66 5.93
N LYS A 40 -3.02 -12.84 6.96
CA LYS A 40 -1.56 -13.01 6.82
C LYS A 40 -1.22 -14.48 6.49
N PRO A 41 -0.21 -14.75 5.64
CA PRO A 41 0.13 -16.12 5.25
C PRO A 41 0.88 -16.84 6.37
N THR A 42 0.57 -18.12 6.60
CA THR A 42 1.33 -18.99 7.53
C THR A 42 2.50 -19.70 6.83
N VAL A 43 2.44 -19.83 5.51
CA VAL A 43 3.51 -20.38 4.67
C VAL A 43 3.69 -19.46 3.46
N ALA A 44 4.94 -19.06 3.19
CA ALA A 44 5.27 -18.20 2.05
C ALA A 44 6.75 -18.32 1.65
N THR A 45 7.11 -17.77 0.51
CA THR A 45 8.49 -17.55 0.08
C THR A 45 8.91 -16.12 0.37
N VAL A 46 10.06 -15.94 1.01
CA VAL A 46 10.65 -14.62 1.26
C VAL A 46 11.25 -14.07 -0.04
N LYS A 47 10.83 -12.87 -0.44
CA LYS A 47 11.31 -12.20 -1.65
C LYS A 47 12.29 -11.07 -1.36
N SER A 48 12.08 -10.32 -0.29
CA SER A 48 13.03 -9.33 0.19
C SER A 48 12.80 -9.05 1.67
N MET A 49 13.83 -8.48 2.29
CA MET A 49 13.82 -8.08 3.69
C MET A 49 14.47 -6.70 3.79
N SER A 50 13.99 -5.88 4.71
CA SER A 50 14.57 -4.56 4.96
C SER A 50 14.52 -4.29 6.45
N ASN A 51 15.69 -4.00 7.03
CA ASN A 51 15.76 -3.52 8.40
C ASN A 51 15.35 -2.05 8.41
N GLY A 52 14.06 -1.81 8.62
CA GLY A 52 13.53 -0.46 8.71
C GLY A 52 13.76 0.15 10.08
N ASP A 53 13.45 1.43 10.19
CA ASP A 53 13.62 2.20 11.43
C ASP A 53 12.89 1.52 12.59
N LEU A 54 11.59 1.27 12.47
CA LEU A 54 10.76 0.80 13.59
C LEU A 54 10.72 -0.73 13.75
N MET A 55 10.89 -1.48 12.66
CA MET A 55 10.82 -2.93 12.64
C MET A 55 11.45 -3.51 11.38
N CYS A 56 11.60 -4.84 11.34
CA CYS A 56 11.95 -5.55 10.12
C CYS A 56 10.74 -5.62 9.19
N TYR A 57 10.91 -5.33 7.91
CA TYR A 57 9.88 -5.48 6.88
C TYR A 57 10.24 -6.62 5.93
N VAL A 58 9.27 -7.49 5.64
CA VAL A 58 9.45 -8.66 4.79
C VAL A 58 8.42 -8.65 3.66
N ASN A 59 8.88 -8.85 2.43
CA ASN A 59 8.01 -9.10 1.28
C ASN A 59 7.91 -10.61 1.05
N LEU A 60 6.68 -11.09 0.94
CA LEU A 60 6.34 -12.51 0.87
C LEU A 60 5.48 -12.81 -0.35
N VAL A 61 5.60 -14.04 -0.85
CA VAL A 61 4.68 -14.59 -1.87
C VAL A 61 4.17 -15.93 -1.36
N ASP A 62 2.86 -16.09 -1.25
CA ASP A 62 2.26 -17.38 -0.85
C ASP A 62 2.23 -18.39 -2.01
N GLU A 63 1.78 -19.61 -1.73
CA GLU A 63 1.71 -20.69 -2.72
C GLU A 63 0.75 -20.41 -3.88
N LYS A 64 -0.21 -19.50 -3.69
CA LYS A 64 -1.15 -19.06 -4.73
C LYS A 64 -0.60 -17.91 -5.56
N GLY A 65 0.64 -17.49 -5.31
CA GLY A 65 1.28 -16.36 -5.98
C GLY A 65 0.84 -14.99 -5.46
N LYS A 66 0.06 -14.93 -4.38
CA LYS A 66 -0.37 -13.65 -3.80
C LYS A 66 0.79 -12.99 -3.08
N GLN A 67 0.98 -11.70 -3.37
CA GLN A 67 2.04 -10.87 -2.80
C GLN A 67 1.57 -10.23 -1.49
N TYR A 68 2.45 -10.24 -0.49
CA TYR A 68 2.29 -9.52 0.76
C TYR A 68 3.50 -8.63 0.95
N ASN A 69 3.29 -7.33 0.82
CA ASN A 69 4.35 -6.34 0.86
C ASN A 69 4.45 -5.72 2.25
N SER A 70 5.68 -5.42 2.69
CA SER A 70 6.00 -4.74 3.95
C SER A 70 5.36 -5.39 5.19
N VAL A 71 5.40 -6.73 5.26
CA VAL A 71 4.92 -7.45 6.44
C VAL A 71 5.90 -7.24 7.58
N GLY A 72 5.43 -6.66 8.69
CA GLY A 72 6.23 -6.44 9.89
C GLY A 72 6.71 -7.74 10.53
N ALA A 73 7.97 -7.74 10.94
CA ALA A 73 8.67 -8.83 11.58
C ALA A 73 9.53 -8.31 12.74
N SER A 74 9.87 -9.19 13.68
CA SER A 74 10.75 -8.84 14.78
C SER A 74 12.16 -8.50 14.24
N PRO A 75 12.91 -7.60 14.91
CA PRO A 75 14.23 -7.16 14.44
C PRO A 75 15.22 -8.32 14.20
N GLU A 76 15.14 -9.39 15.00
CA GLU A 76 16.03 -10.56 14.94
C GLU A 76 15.86 -11.37 13.64
N ILE A 77 14.73 -11.22 12.95
CA ILE A 77 14.48 -11.85 11.66
C ILE A 77 15.36 -11.21 10.58
N CYS A 78 15.45 -9.87 10.54
CA CYS A 78 16.30 -9.16 9.59
C CYS A 78 17.80 -9.41 9.82
N ALA A 79 18.23 -9.63 11.06
CA ALA A 79 19.61 -10.05 11.36
C ALA A 79 20.03 -11.38 10.68
N LYS A 80 19.06 -12.16 10.18
CA LYS A 80 19.25 -13.45 9.51
C LYS A 80 18.85 -13.40 8.03
N GLU A 81 18.85 -12.23 7.40
CA GLU A 81 18.42 -12.04 6.00
C GLU A 81 19.00 -13.08 5.03
N LYS A 82 20.32 -13.27 5.03
CA LYS A 82 21.02 -14.22 4.14
C LYS A 82 20.53 -15.66 4.27
N ARG A 83 19.98 -16.03 5.44
CA ARG A 83 19.44 -17.36 5.70
C ARG A 83 18.05 -17.53 5.08
N PHE A 84 17.24 -16.47 5.07
CA PHE A 84 15.81 -16.56 4.75
C PHE A 84 15.48 -16.10 3.33
N LEU A 85 16.29 -15.24 2.72
CA LEU A 85 16.04 -14.75 1.37
C LEU A 85 15.86 -15.90 0.37
N ASN A 86 14.80 -15.82 -0.44
CA ASN A 86 14.41 -16.83 -1.43
C ASN A 86 14.11 -18.22 -0.86
N LYS A 87 13.87 -18.35 0.46
CA LYS A 87 13.46 -19.61 1.08
C LYS A 87 11.95 -19.65 1.29
N LYS A 88 11.39 -20.85 1.14
CA LYS A 88 10.05 -21.18 1.63
C LYS A 88 10.11 -21.32 3.14
N VAL A 89 9.22 -20.63 3.83
CA VAL A 89 9.22 -20.53 5.29
C VAL A 89 7.81 -20.72 5.85
N GLN A 90 7.76 -21.30 7.04
CA GLN A 90 6.61 -21.25 7.93
C GLN A 90 6.76 -20.04 8.87
N LEU A 91 5.68 -19.28 8.99
CA LEU A 91 5.61 -18.01 9.70
C LEU A 91 4.72 -18.17 10.94
N SER A 92 5.18 -17.64 12.06
CA SER A 92 4.36 -17.47 13.26
C SER A 92 4.30 -16.00 13.65
N TYR A 93 3.15 -15.59 14.15
CA TYR A 93 2.86 -14.21 14.46
C TYR A 93 2.52 -14.03 15.93
N SER A 94 2.88 -12.88 16.48
CA SER A 94 2.39 -12.43 17.77
C SER A 94 2.22 -10.92 17.78
N GLN A 95 1.42 -10.44 18.73
CA GLN A 95 1.30 -9.02 19.00
C GLN A 95 2.58 -8.50 19.67
N ALA A 96 3.07 -7.36 19.21
CA ALA A 96 4.21 -6.67 19.79
C ALA A 96 3.95 -5.16 19.83
N SER A 97 4.45 -4.50 20.87
CA SER A 97 4.44 -3.05 20.95
C SER A 97 5.55 -2.49 20.07
N VAL A 98 5.19 -1.68 19.08
CA VAL A 98 6.13 -0.99 18.19
C VAL A 98 6.08 0.49 18.51
N ASN A 99 7.24 1.08 18.75
CA ASN A 99 7.36 2.51 18.99
C ASN A 99 7.23 3.29 17.67
N ASP A 100 6.66 4.48 17.74
CA ASP A 100 6.40 5.30 16.55
C ASP A 100 7.64 6.08 16.03
N CYS A 101 8.80 5.99 16.70
CA CYS A 101 10.01 6.71 16.31
C CYS A 101 11.31 5.99 16.72
N GLN A 102 12.46 6.44 16.17
CA GLN A 102 13.82 6.04 16.55
C GLN A 102 14.56 7.05 17.47
N SER A 103 13.98 8.21 17.74
CA SER A 103 14.63 9.32 18.46
C SER A 103 14.13 9.46 19.91
N ALA A 104 14.69 10.42 20.65
CA ALA A 104 14.45 10.56 22.09
C ALA A 104 13.27 11.47 22.48
N GLU A 105 12.70 12.34 21.62
CA GLU A 105 11.72 13.35 22.07
C GLU A 105 10.70 13.81 21.01
N PRO A 106 9.42 14.07 21.38
CA PRO A 106 8.62 13.31 22.33
C PRO A 106 8.05 12.08 21.61
N CYS A 107 8.73 10.95 21.77
CA CYS A 107 8.21 9.67 21.32
C CYS A 107 7.36 9.10 22.46
N GLY A 108 6.05 9.13 22.28
CA GLY A 108 5.11 8.88 23.38
C GLY A 108 3.94 7.97 23.01
N LYS A 109 3.98 7.36 21.83
CA LYS A 109 2.94 6.45 21.38
C LYS A 109 3.61 5.19 20.84
N SER A 110 3.18 4.06 21.40
CA SER A 110 3.47 2.75 20.85
C SER A 110 2.15 2.15 20.38
N ARG A 111 2.21 1.38 19.31
CA ARG A 111 1.04 0.71 18.74
C ARG A 111 1.27 -0.79 18.74
N ILE A 112 0.19 -1.53 18.98
CA ILE A 112 0.23 -2.98 18.93
C ILE A 112 0.16 -3.41 17.47
N GLU A 113 1.22 -4.06 17.01
CA GLU A 113 1.32 -4.62 15.67
C GLU A 113 1.39 -6.14 15.75
N THR A 114 0.82 -6.81 14.76
CA THR A 114 0.99 -8.27 14.61
C THR A 114 2.22 -8.53 13.75
N LEU A 115 3.33 -8.93 14.38
CA LEU A 115 4.62 -9.14 13.74
C LEU A 115 4.93 -10.62 13.54
N ILE A 116 5.71 -10.93 12.51
CA ILE A 116 6.37 -12.24 12.38
C ILE A 116 7.41 -12.34 13.49
N THR A 117 7.23 -13.26 14.42
CA THR A 117 8.18 -13.50 15.52
C THR A 117 8.94 -14.80 15.39
N LYS A 118 8.47 -15.72 14.53
CA LYS A 118 9.21 -16.93 14.16
C LYS A 118 9.15 -17.15 12.66
N MET A 119 10.31 -17.46 12.10
CA MET A 119 10.48 -17.85 10.70
C MET A 119 11.31 -19.13 10.65
N GLN A 120 10.71 -20.19 10.13
CA GLN A 120 11.34 -21.50 10.00
C GLN A 120 11.37 -21.90 8.53
N ILE A 121 12.55 -22.22 8.02
CA ILE A 121 12.67 -22.76 6.66
C ILE A 121 12.00 -24.13 6.63
N ILE A 122 11.14 -24.31 5.64
CA ILE A 122 10.51 -25.60 5.33
C ILE A 122 11.02 -26.05 3.96
N ARG A 123 11.24 -27.36 3.82
CA ARG A 123 11.68 -27.99 2.58
C ARG A 123 10.50 -28.43 1.75
#